data_AF-A0AAV7GYF3-F1
#
_entry.id   AF-A0AAV7GYF3-F1
#
_cell.length_a   1.000
_cell.length_b   1.000
_cell.length_c   1.000
_cell.angle_alpha   90.00
_cell.angle_beta   90.00
_cell.angle_gamma   90.00
#
_symmetry.space_group_name_H-M   'P 1'
#
loop_
_entity.id
_entity.type
_entity.pdbx_description
1 polymer ?
#
loop_
_entity_poly.entity_id
_entity_poly.type
_entity_poly.pdbx_seq_one_letter_code
_entity_poly.pdbx_strand_id
1 'polypeptide(L)'
;MSRKDPLRKGAGEKEDEAHVIVGSYPGTGKIEQVGQGKGEGTTLNLPLPGGSGDYAMRCVFDEVIAPCAQRFKPDIILVSAGYDAHVLDPLAGLQFTAGTYYMLASSIKQLAKELCKGRCVFFLEGGYNLQSLSHSVVDTFRAFLGEPSLAPEFDDPAILYEEPLSKAKQVIQKVKHLHSL
;
A
#
# COMPACT_ATOMS: atom_id res chain seq x y z
N MET A 1 -52.99 18.54 -25.26
CA MET A 1 -52.82 19.90 -24.69
C MET A 1 -52.27 19.73 -23.28
N SER A 2 -50.96 19.75 -23.06
CA SER A 2 -50.03 20.91 -22.98
C SER A 2 -50.13 21.70 -21.67
N ARG A 3 -49.12 21.44 -20.80
CA ARG A 3 -48.38 22.33 -19.86
C ARG A 3 -49.17 22.98 -18.70
N LYS A 4 -48.62 23.13 -17.48
CA LYS A 4 -47.26 23.51 -17.07
C LYS A 4 -46.84 22.93 -15.70
N ASP A 5 -45.53 22.71 -15.63
CA ASP A 5 -44.66 22.64 -14.45
C ASP A 5 -44.80 23.90 -13.56
N PRO A 6 -44.68 23.78 -12.22
CA PRO A 6 -43.49 24.40 -11.62
C PRO A 6 -42.99 23.70 -10.34
N LEU A 7 -41.69 23.44 -10.26
CA LEU A 7 -40.76 23.95 -9.22
C LEU A 7 -39.56 23.01 -9.05
N ARG A 8 -38.54 23.29 -9.86
CA ARG A 8 -37.12 23.07 -9.56
C ARG A 8 -36.81 23.67 -8.18
N LYS A 9 -36.38 22.85 -7.21
CA LYS A 9 -35.55 23.30 -6.09
C LYS A 9 -34.46 22.28 -5.80
N GLY A 10 -33.24 22.70 -6.09
CA GLY A 10 -31.96 22.28 -5.49
C GLY A 10 -31.76 20.80 -5.21
N ALA A 11 -31.28 20.06 -6.20
CA ALA A 11 -30.37 18.97 -5.90
C ALA A 11 -29.08 19.62 -5.39
N GLY A 12 -28.94 19.69 -4.07
CA GLY A 12 -27.68 20.05 -3.43
C GLY A 12 -26.60 19.09 -3.93
N GLU A 13 -25.51 19.68 -4.37
CA GLU A 13 -24.22 19.02 -4.53
C GLU A 13 -23.93 18.28 -3.21
N LYS A 14 -24.17 16.97 -3.19
CA LYS A 14 -23.64 16.11 -2.14
C LYS A 14 -22.22 15.76 -2.54
N GLU A 15 -21.34 16.60 -2.00
CA GLU A 15 -19.94 16.38 -1.63
C GLU A 15 -19.38 14.98 -1.94
N ASP A 16 -18.29 15.00 -2.69
CA ASP A 16 -17.27 13.95 -2.82
C ASP A 16 -16.78 13.52 -1.42
N GLU A 17 -17.54 12.65 -0.75
CA GLU A 17 -17.03 11.96 0.42
C GLU A 17 -16.10 10.84 -0.03
N ALA A 18 -14.82 11.16 0.05
CA ALA A 18 -13.72 10.23 -0.05
C ALA A 18 -13.99 8.95 0.74
N HIS A 19 -14.15 7.81 0.05
CA HIS A 19 -13.97 6.49 0.66
C HIS A 19 -12.48 6.29 1.02
N VAL A 20 -12.03 6.94 2.09
CA VAL A 20 -11.09 6.30 3.01
C VAL A 20 -11.87 5.10 3.57
N ILE A 21 -11.26 3.92 3.68
CA ILE A 21 -11.94 2.79 4.32
C ILE A 21 -12.15 3.17 5.79
N VAL A 22 -13.33 3.73 6.10
CA VAL A 22 -13.75 4.04 7.46
C VAL A 22 -13.98 2.69 8.14
N GLY A 23 -13.05 2.30 9.01
CA GLY A 23 -13.19 1.09 9.84
C GLY A 23 -12.54 -0.18 9.27
N SER A 24 -11.32 -0.10 8.74
CA SER A 24 -10.52 -1.31 8.53
C SER A 24 -10.15 -1.95 9.88
N TYR A 25 -10.27 -3.27 9.97
CA TYR A 25 -9.73 -4.03 11.10
C TYR A 25 -8.20 -3.81 11.18
N PRO A 26 -7.59 -3.71 12.37
CA PRO A 26 -8.19 -3.77 13.72
C PRO A 26 -8.59 -2.40 14.31
N GLY A 27 -8.64 -1.33 13.51
CA GLY A 27 -8.95 0.03 13.98
C GLY A 27 -7.79 0.76 14.65
N THR A 28 -6.56 0.24 14.55
CA THR A 28 -5.32 0.88 14.99
C THR A 28 -4.48 1.36 13.78
N GLY A 29 -3.30 1.94 14.01
CA GLY A 29 -2.40 2.36 12.93
C GLY A 29 -2.72 3.76 12.36
N LYS A 30 -3.22 4.67 13.21
CA LYS A 30 -3.46 6.06 12.82
C LYS A 30 -2.14 6.74 12.45
N ILE A 31 -2.19 7.61 11.45
CA ILE A 31 -1.01 8.32 10.93
C ILE A 31 -0.30 9.17 12.00
N GLU A 32 -1.02 9.66 13.02
CA GLU A 32 -0.46 10.43 14.12
C GLU A 32 0.22 9.57 15.21
N GLN A 33 0.09 8.24 15.15
CA GLN A 33 0.70 7.33 16.13
C GLN A 33 2.17 7.07 15.79
N VAL A 34 3.03 8.02 16.14
CA VAL A 34 4.46 8.02 15.78
C VAL A 34 5.39 7.34 16.80
N GLY A 35 4.83 6.66 17.81
CA GLY A 35 5.56 6.14 18.96
C GLY A 35 5.45 7.05 20.19
N GLN A 36 6.05 6.65 21.31
CA GLN A 36 5.96 7.39 22.58
C GLN A 36 7.28 7.33 23.36
N GLY A 37 7.55 8.37 24.15
CA GLY A 37 8.72 8.44 25.02
C GLY A 37 10.02 8.30 24.20
N LYS A 38 10.86 7.32 24.57
CA LYS A 38 12.13 7.09 23.85
C LYS A 38 11.95 6.54 22.43
N GLY A 39 10.77 6.04 22.08
CA GLY A 39 10.43 5.53 20.75
C GLY A 39 9.63 6.53 19.90
N GLU A 40 9.53 7.79 20.32
CA GLU A 40 8.87 8.81 19.51
C GLU A 40 9.62 9.02 18.18
N GLY A 41 8.88 9.01 17.08
CA GLY A 41 9.42 9.09 15.72
C GLY A 41 9.88 7.76 15.11
N THR A 42 9.84 6.65 15.86
CA THR A 42 10.29 5.33 15.37
C THR A 42 9.17 4.45 14.82
N THR A 43 7.91 4.89 14.89
CA THR A 43 6.76 4.21 14.28
C THR A 43 6.25 5.01 13.10
N LEU A 44 6.19 4.38 11.92
CA LEU A 44 5.69 4.97 10.68
C LEU A 44 4.41 4.24 10.26
N ASN A 45 3.26 4.90 10.35
CA ASN A 45 1.99 4.35 9.86
C ASN A 45 1.63 4.96 8.50
N LEU A 46 1.29 4.11 7.53
CA LEU A 46 0.99 4.49 6.14
C LEU A 46 -0.42 4.03 5.76
N PRO A 47 -1.49 4.68 6.26
CA PRO A 47 -2.86 4.28 5.94
C PRO A 47 -3.18 4.63 4.48
N LEU A 48 -3.02 3.66 3.59
CA LEU A 48 -3.33 3.84 2.17
C LEU A 48 -4.85 3.99 1.97
N PRO A 49 -5.29 4.91 1.10
CA PRO A 49 -6.69 4.96 0.69
C PRO A 49 -7.13 3.65 0.03
N GLY A 50 -8.41 3.28 0.19
CA GLY A 50 -8.98 2.13 -0.50
C GLY A 50 -8.84 2.27 -2.02
N GLY A 51 -8.52 1.17 -2.70
CA GLY A 51 -8.20 1.16 -4.13
C GLY A 51 -6.78 1.64 -4.47
N SER A 52 -5.90 1.84 -3.49
CA SER A 52 -4.47 2.01 -3.79
C SER A 52 -3.89 0.73 -4.39
N GLY A 53 -3.07 0.88 -5.41
CA GLY A 53 -2.48 -0.21 -6.18
C GLY A 53 -0.97 -0.04 -6.33
N ASP A 54 -0.47 -0.55 -7.44
CA ASP A 54 0.94 -0.60 -7.79
C ASP A 54 1.60 0.79 -7.80
N TYR A 55 0.94 1.80 -8.36
CA TYR A 55 1.51 3.14 -8.48
C TYR A 55 1.59 3.85 -7.13
N ALA A 56 0.50 3.85 -6.36
CA ALA A 56 0.47 4.45 -5.03
C ALA A 56 1.49 3.78 -4.11
N MET A 57 1.58 2.45 -4.11
CA MET A 57 2.54 1.73 -3.28
C MET A 57 3.98 2.04 -3.71
N ARG A 58 4.25 2.16 -5.02
CA ARG A 58 5.56 2.57 -5.53
C ARG A 58 5.95 3.98 -5.04
N CYS A 59 5.06 4.95 -5.16
CA CYS A 59 5.30 6.32 -4.66
C CYS A 59 5.59 6.31 -3.14
N VAL A 60 4.77 5.61 -2.37
CA VAL A 60 4.93 5.52 -0.91
C VAL A 60 6.26 4.84 -0.54
N PHE A 61 6.65 3.79 -1.27
CA PHE A 61 7.93 3.13 -1.03
C PHE A 61 9.11 4.08 -1.27
N ASP A 62 9.15 4.70 -2.45
CA ASP A 62 10.27 5.52 -2.89
C ASP A 62 10.36 6.85 -2.12
N GLU A 63 9.22 7.49 -1.82
CA GLU A 63 9.21 8.81 -1.18
C GLU A 63 9.22 8.78 0.35
N VAL A 64 8.89 7.63 0.95
CA VAL A 64 8.70 7.53 2.42
C VAL A 64 9.45 6.34 3.02
N ILE A 65 9.14 5.11 2.60
CA ILE A 65 9.68 3.90 3.25
C ILE A 65 11.21 3.86 3.11
N ALA A 66 11.72 4.00 1.88
CA ALA A 66 13.15 3.95 1.61
C ALA A 66 13.93 5.07 2.33
N PRO A 67 13.53 6.37 2.26
CA PRO A 67 14.19 7.43 3.04
C PRO A 67 14.17 7.19 4.56
N CYS A 68 13.05 6.72 5.11
CA CYS A 68 12.96 6.37 6.53
C CYS A 68 13.92 5.25 6.91
N ALA A 69 14.00 4.18 6.11
CA ALA A 69 14.91 3.07 6.34
C ALA A 69 16.38 3.51 6.26
N GLN A 70 16.72 4.34 5.27
CA GLN A 70 18.06 4.92 5.10
C GLN A 70 18.46 5.81 6.28
N ARG A 71 17.52 6.60 6.82
CA ARG A 71 17.73 7.40 8.04
C ARG A 71 17.93 6.52 9.27
N PHE A 72 17.15 5.44 9.39
CA PHE A 72 17.19 4.51 10.53
C PHE A 72 18.46 3.65 10.56
N LYS A 73 19.00 3.27 9.40
CA LYS A 73 20.20 2.41 9.25
C LYS A 73 20.08 1.07 10.00
N PRO A 74 19.14 0.20 9.60
CA PRO A 74 18.90 -1.06 10.29
C PRO A 74 20.09 -2.02 10.18
N ASP A 75 20.27 -2.89 11.18
CA ASP A 75 21.18 -4.03 11.10
C ASP A 75 20.55 -5.26 10.43
N ILE A 76 19.22 -5.32 10.35
CA ILE A 76 18.43 -6.37 9.70
C ILE A 76 17.04 -5.82 9.35
N ILE A 77 16.44 -6.27 8.25
CA ILE A 77 15.05 -5.94 7.88
C ILE A 77 14.17 -7.18 8.11
N LEU A 78 13.12 -7.04 8.91
CA LEU A 78 12.13 -8.08 9.13
C LEU A 78 10.81 -7.65 8.47
N VAL A 79 10.22 -8.52 7.66
CA VAL A 79 9.00 -8.22 6.90
C VAL A 79 7.90 -9.18 7.34
N SER A 80 6.87 -8.64 7.98
CA SER A 80 5.59 -9.31 8.19
C SER A 80 4.84 -9.25 6.85
N ALA A 81 4.93 -10.33 6.07
CA ALA A 81 4.57 -10.37 4.65
C ALA A 81 3.15 -10.92 4.46
N GLY A 82 2.18 -10.02 4.53
CA GLY A 82 0.79 -10.27 4.16
C GLY A 82 0.54 -10.03 2.67
N TYR A 83 -0.33 -10.84 2.09
CA TYR A 83 -0.71 -10.84 0.67
C TYR A 83 -2.20 -10.56 0.44
N ASP A 84 -2.90 -10.07 1.48
CA ASP A 84 -4.31 -9.74 1.47
C ASP A 84 -4.62 -8.34 0.90
N ALA A 85 -3.60 -7.55 0.54
CA ALA A 85 -3.73 -6.33 -0.25
C ALA A 85 -3.94 -6.59 -1.76
N HIS A 86 -3.83 -7.84 -2.20
CA HIS A 86 -4.03 -8.22 -3.60
C HIS A 86 -5.45 -7.91 -4.06
N VAL A 87 -5.65 -7.47 -5.31
CA VAL A 87 -6.97 -7.07 -5.85
C VAL A 87 -8.04 -8.18 -5.79
N LEU A 88 -7.60 -9.43 -5.84
CA LEU A 88 -8.45 -10.62 -5.74
C LEU A 88 -8.76 -11.05 -4.30
N ASP A 89 -8.09 -10.46 -3.31
CA ASP A 89 -8.35 -10.75 -1.90
C ASP A 89 -9.54 -9.93 -1.39
N PRO A 90 -10.51 -10.57 -0.71
CA PRO A 90 -11.75 -9.88 -0.35
C PRO A 90 -11.63 -8.91 0.84
N LEU A 91 -10.50 -8.87 1.57
CA LEU A 91 -10.46 -8.21 2.87
C LEU A 91 -9.95 -6.76 2.85
N ALA A 92 -8.85 -6.48 2.16
CA ALA A 92 -8.17 -5.19 2.32
C ALA A 92 -8.80 -4.04 1.52
N GLY A 93 -9.50 -4.34 0.41
CA GLY A 93 -10.02 -3.31 -0.49
C GLY A 93 -8.92 -2.48 -1.16
N LEU A 94 -7.72 -3.05 -1.31
CA LEU A 94 -6.61 -2.54 -2.12
C LEU A 94 -6.58 -3.29 -3.45
N GLN A 95 -5.74 -2.84 -4.38
CA GLN A 95 -5.64 -3.44 -5.71
C GLN A 95 -4.18 -3.75 -6.07
N PHE A 96 -3.43 -4.36 -5.15
CA PHE A 96 -2.08 -4.81 -5.45
C PHE A 96 -2.14 -5.99 -6.42
N THR A 97 -1.18 -6.04 -7.33
CA THR A 97 -0.95 -7.16 -8.22
C THR A 97 0.16 -8.07 -7.67
N ALA A 98 0.35 -9.27 -8.25
CA ALA A 98 1.56 -10.06 -7.98
C ALA A 98 2.84 -9.24 -8.31
N GLY A 99 2.76 -8.39 -9.34
CA GLY A 99 3.81 -7.45 -9.74
C GLY A 99 4.17 -6.44 -8.64
N THR A 100 3.21 -5.99 -7.83
CA THR A 100 3.50 -5.13 -6.67
C THR A 100 4.33 -5.86 -5.62
N TYR A 101 4.01 -7.12 -5.31
CA TYR A 101 4.80 -7.90 -4.36
C TYR A 101 6.21 -8.18 -4.88
N TYR A 102 6.36 -8.45 -6.18
CA TYR A 102 7.68 -8.55 -6.83
C TYR A 102 8.48 -7.25 -6.68
N MET A 103 7.84 -6.10 -6.93
CA MET A 103 8.46 -4.78 -6.82
C MET A 103 8.90 -4.48 -5.38
N LEU A 104 8.03 -4.72 -4.40
CA LEU A 104 8.34 -4.55 -2.97
C LEU A 104 9.49 -5.46 -2.54
N ALA A 105 9.45 -6.74 -2.87
CA ALA A 105 10.50 -7.70 -2.54
C ALA A 105 11.85 -7.32 -3.16
N SER A 106 11.85 -6.90 -4.43
CA SER A 106 13.04 -6.41 -5.13
C SER A 106 13.64 -5.19 -4.44
N SER A 107 12.78 -4.25 -4.03
CA SER A 107 13.20 -2.99 -3.42
C SER A 107 13.70 -3.20 -1.99
N ILE A 108 13.06 -4.08 -1.22
CA ILE A 108 13.52 -4.49 0.13
C ILE A 108 14.84 -5.24 0.07
N LYS A 109 15.01 -6.17 -0.89
CA LYS A 109 16.29 -6.86 -1.12
C LYS A 109 17.42 -5.87 -1.38
N GLN A 110 17.16 -4.84 -2.21
CA GLN A 110 18.14 -3.81 -2.52
C GLN A 110 18.46 -2.95 -1.29
N LEU A 111 17.45 -2.46 -0.55
CA LEU A 111 17.65 -1.74 0.72
C LEU A 111 18.43 -2.59 1.73
N ALA A 112 18.12 -3.88 1.84
CA ALA A 112 18.83 -4.77 2.74
C ALA A 112 20.31 -4.88 2.36
N LYS A 113 20.60 -5.02 1.07
CA LYS A 113 21.98 -5.06 0.54
C LYS A 113 22.75 -3.79 0.91
N GLU A 114 22.12 -2.63 0.75
CA GLU A 114 22.72 -1.31 1.01
C GLU A 114 22.92 -1.01 2.49
N LEU A 115 21.91 -1.31 3.32
CA LEU A 115 21.84 -0.82 4.69
C LEU A 115 22.30 -1.86 5.73
N CYS A 116 22.06 -3.15 5.46
CA CYS A 116 22.21 -4.20 6.46
C CYS A 116 22.92 -5.47 5.96
N LYS A 117 23.81 -5.34 4.96
CA LYS A 117 24.63 -6.44 4.39
C LYS A 117 23.79 -7.58 3.80
N GLY A 118 22.62 -7.25 3.26
CA GLY A 118 21.68 -8.20 2.66
C GLY A 118 20.85 -8.99 3.67
N ARG A 119 20.85 -8.62 4.96
CA ARG A 119 20.11 -9.34 5.99
C ARG A 119 18.64 -8.93 6.01
N CYS A 120 17.79 -9.76 5.42
CA CYS A 120 16.34 -9.63 5.57
C CYS A 120 15.66 -10.99 5.72
N VAL A 121 14.51 -11.00 6.41
CA VAL A 121 13.67 -12.20 6.63
C VAL A 121 12.22 -11.82 6.43
N PHE A 122 11.49 -12.67 5.69
CA PHE A 122 10.06 -12.51 5.43
C PHE A 122 9.31 -13.61 6.17
N PHE A 123 8.28 -13.23 6.91
CA PHE A 123 7.38 -14.12 7.64
C PHE A 123 6.02 -14.04 6.95
N LEU A 124 5.46 -15.18 6.53
CA LEU A 124 4.15 -15.20 5.89
C LEU A 124 3.06 -14.85 6.91
N GLU A 125 2.15 -13.96 6.52
CA GLU A 125 1.02 -13.51 7.34
C GLU A 125 -0.32 -13.73 6.62
N GLY A 126 -1.15 -12.68 6.48
CA GLY A 126 -2.45 -12.73 5.81
C GLY A 126 -2.37 -13.01 4.30
N GLY A 127 -3.53 -13.31 3.73
CA GLY A 127 -3.69 -13.74 2.34
C GLY A 127 -4.73 -14.84 2.28
N TYR A 128 -5.92 -14.52 1.80
CA TYR A 128 -7.13 -15.33 1.95
C TYR A 128 -7.69 -15.79 0.61
N ASN A 129 -7.25 -15.18 -0.49
CA ASN A 129 -7.37 -15.77 -1.82
C ASN A 129 -6.15 -16.64 -2.14
N LEU A 130 -6.33 -17.97 -2.14
CA LEU A 130 -5.23 -18.93 -2.29
C LEU A 130 -4.48 -18.81 -3.61
N GLN A 131 -5.18 -18.45 -4.70
CA GLN A 131 -4.56 -18.32 -6.02
C GLN A 131 -3.64 -17.10 -6.04
N SER A 132 -4.16 -15.92 -5.67
CA SER A 132 -3.33 -14.71 -5.65
C SER A 132 -2.23 -14.78 -4.59
N LEU A 133 -2.50 -15.40 -3.43
CA LEU A 133 -1.47 -15.67 -2.41
C LEU A 133 -0.33 -16.48 -3.01
N SER A 134 -0.63 -17.60 -3.68
CA SER A 134 0.40 -18.46 -4.26
C SER A 134 1.25 -17.72 -5.30
N HIS A 135 0.61 -16.97 -6.20
CA HIS A 135 1.30 -16.20 -7.24
C HIS A 135 2.18 -15.09 -6.64
N SER A 136 1.67 -14.37 -5.64
CA SER A 136 2.39 -13.27 -5.00
C SER A 136 3.58 -13.75 -4.16
N VAL A 137 3.46 -14.90 -3.51
CA VAL A 137 4.58 -15.56 -2.81
C VAL A 137 5.65 -16.01 -3.82
N VAL A 138 5.24 -16.64 -4.92
CA VAL A 138 6.18 -17.02 -6.01
C VAL A 138 6.93 -15.80 -6.51
N ASP A 139 6.23 -14.70 -6.81
CA ASP A 139 6.87 -13.48 -7.31
C ASP A 139 7.79 -12.81 -6.29
N THR A 140 7.48 -12.92 -5.00
CA THR A 140 8.40 -12.53 -3.93
C THR A 140 9.72 -13.32 -4.02
N PHE A 141 9.66 -14.65 -4.14
CA PHE A 141 10.85 -15.48 -4.30
C PHE A 141 11.62 -15.18 -5.59
N ARG A 142 10.92 -14.95 -6.70
CA ARG A 142 11.54 -14.60 -7.98
C ARG A 142 12.35 -13.31 -7.91
N ALA A 143 11.84 -12.29 -7.23
CA ALA A 143 12.60 -11.07 -6.93
C ALA A 143 13.91 -11.37 -6.16
N PHE A 144 13.86 -12.30 -5.19
CA PHE A 144 15.04 -12.74 -4.46
C PHE A 144 16.02 -13.56 -5.31
N LEU A 145 15.53 -14.37 -6.22
CA LEU A 145 16.35 -15.15 -7.17
C LEU A 145 16.88 -14.28 -8.34
N GLY A 146 16.31 -13.09 -8.56
CA GLY A 146 16.65 -12.25 -9.71
C GLY A 146 16.01 -12.75 -11.02
N GLU A 147 14.90 -13.47 -10.91
CA GLU A 147 14.14 -13.99 -12.04
C GLU A 147 13.03 -13.00 -12.43
N PRO A 148 12.61 -12.92 -13.70
CA PRO A 148 11.52 -12.04 -14.12
C PRO A 148 10.20 -12.35 -13.42
N SER A 149 9.44 -11.36 -13.01
CA SER A 149 8.08 -11.53 -12.46
C SER A 149 7.16 -12.31 -13.40
N LEU A 150 6.29 -13.14 -12.82
CA LEU A 150 5.20 -13.86 -13.52
C LEU A 150 3.87 -13.09 -13.48
N ALA A 151 3.85 -11.89 -12.89
CA ALA A 151 2.71 -10.97 -12.94
C ALA A 151 2.05 -10.87 -14.33
N PRO A 152 2.79 -10.74 -15.45
CA PRO A 152 2.15 -10.66 -16.77
C PRO A 152 1.35 -11.91 -17.19
N GLU A 153 1.59 -13.05 -16.54
CA GLU A 153 0.86 -14.30 -16.81
C GLU A 153 -0.38 -14.46 -15.93
N PHE A 154 -0.37 -13.86 -14.74
CA PHE A 154 -1.36 -14.14 -13.69
C PHE A 154 -2.24 -12.96 -13.31
N ASP A 155 -1.74 -11.74 -13.45
CA ASP A 155 -2.49 -10.53 -13.16
C ASP A 155 -3.39 -10.17 -14.34
N ASP A 156 -4.62 -9.78 -14.03
CA ASP A 156 -5.57 -9.28 -15.02
C ASP A 156 -5.67 -7.75 -14.87
N PRO A 157 -5.11 -6.95 -15.79
CA PRO A 157 -5.23 -5.49 -15.70
C PRO A 157 -6.68 -5.01 -15.89
N ALA A 158 -7.58 -5.83 -16.45
CA ALA A 158 -8.97 -5.44 -16.70
C ALA A 158 -9.82 -5.37 -15.43
N ILE A 159 -9.39 -5.99 -14.33
CA ILE A 159 -10.09 -5.90 -13.03
C ILE A 159 -9.61 -4.73 -12.16
N LEU A 160 -8.55 -4.04 -12.57
CA LEU A 160 -8.04 -2.86 -11.88
C LEU A 160 -8.88 -1.62 -12.24
N TYR A 161 -9.00 -0.70 -11.30
CA TYR A 161 -9.63 0.60 -11.51
C TYR A 161 -8.65 1.74 -11.20
N GLU A 162 -9.07 2.98 -11.45
CA GLU A 162 -8.22 4.15 -11.25
C GLU A 162 -7.82 4.28 -9.78
N GLU A 163 -6.52 4.34 -9.52
CA GLU A 163 -5.99 4.52 -8.17
C GLU A 163 -6.33 5.92 -7.63
N PRO A 164 -6.61 6.07 -6.32
CA PRO A 164 -6.88 7.35 -5.69
C PRO A 164 -5.59 8.15 -5.44
N LEU A 165 -4.79 8.41 -6.48
CA LEU A 165 -3.44 8.97 -6.37
C LEU A 165 -3.39 10.33 -5.66
N SER A 166 -4.41 11.17 -5.83
CA SER A 166 -4.52 12.44 -5.10
C SER A 166 -4.59 12.23 -3.59
N LYS A 167 -5.35 11.23 -3.12
CA LYS A 167 -5.44 10.88 -1.70
C LYS A 167 -4.15 10.21 -1.21
N ALA A 168 -3.56 9.33 -2.02
CA ALA A 168 -2.26 8.72 -1.69
C ALA A 168 -1.17 9.78 -1.52
N LYS A 169 -1.12 10.80 -2.41
CA LYS A 169 -0.22 11.95 -2.28
C LYS A 169 -0.46 12.75 -1.00
N GLN A 170 -1.72 12.98 -0.61
CA GLN A 170 -2.03 13.64 0.66
C GLN A 170 -1.50 12.85 1.86
N VAL A 171 -1.63 11.52 1.86
CA VAL A 171 -1.04 10.64 2.87
C VAL A 171 0.48 10.81 2.89
N ILE A 172 1.15 10.70 1.74
CA ILE A 172 2.60 10.91 1.62
C ILE A 172 3.02 12.26 2.22
N GLN A 173 2.38 13.36 1.82
CA GLN A 173 2.73 14.69 2.32
C GLN A 173 2.54 14.82 3.84
N LYS A 174 1.44 14.26 4.37
CA LYS A 174 1.19 14.27 5.82
C LYS A 174 2.24 13.46 6.58
N VAL A 175 2.63 12.30 6.07
CA VAL A 175 3.69 11.47 6.66
C VAL A 175 5.03 12.19 6.61
N LYS A 176 5.40 12.77 5.47
CA LYS A 176 6.66 13.52 5.33
C LYS A 176 6.73 14.69 6.30
N HIS A 177 5.63 15.41 6.49
CA HIS A 177 5.54 16.47 7.49
C HIS A 177 5.75 15.94 8.91
N LEU A 178 5.03 14.88 9.31
CA LEU A 178 5.11 14.30 10.66
C LEU A 178 6.51 13.74 10.98
N HIS A 179 7.17 13.14 9.99
CA HIS A 179 8.47 12.50 10.16
C HIS A 179 9.65 13.36 9.71
N SER A 180 9.43 14.63 9.33
CA SER A 180 10.45 15.55 8.83
C SER A 180 11.34 14.91 7.75
N LEU A 181 10.68 14.39 6.71
CA LEU A 181 11.32 13.79 5.53
C LEU A 181 11.46 14.78 4.37
#